data_AF-A0A7Y5V5Z2-F1
#
_entry.id   AF-A0A7Y5V5Z2-F1
#
_cell.length_a   1.000
_cell.length_b   1.000
_cell.length_c   1.000
_cell.angle_alpha   90.00
_cell.angle_beta   90.00
_cell.angle_gamma   90.00
#
_symmetry.space_group_name_H-M   'P 1'
#
loop_
_entity.id
_entity.type
_entity.pdbx_description
1 polymer ?
#
loop_
_entity_poly.entity_id
_entity_poly.type
_entity_poly.pdbx_seq_one_letter_code
_entity_poly.pdbx_strand_id
1 'polypeptide(L)' 'RIGGQAVEGMARQPEAAGTIQTAALILAALIEGVALFGAVIAFLIQGKY' A
#
# COMPACT_ATOMS: atom_id res chain seq x y z
N ARG A 1 4.32 -2.57 8.04
CA ARG A 1 3.49 -3.30 9.05
C ARG A 1 2.11 -3.71 8.52
N ILE A 2 1.59 -3.12 7.43
CA ILE A 2 0.25 -3.40 6.90
C ILE A 2 0.06 -4.85 6.42
N GLY A 3 0.96 -5.36 5.57
CA GLY A 3 0.83 -6.73 5.04
C GLY A 3 0.84 -7.80 6.13
N GLY A 4 1.75 -7.71 7.10
CA GLY A 4 1.80 -8.66 8.23
C GLY A 4 0.52 -8.64 9.08
N GLN A 5 0.00 -7.46 9.42
CA GLN A 5 -1.25 -7.35 10.18
C GLN A 5 -2.47 -7.83 9.39
N ALA A 6 -2.49 -7.62 8.06
CA ALA A 6 -3.52 -8.17 7.20
C ALA A 6 -3.48 -9.70 7.20
N VAL A 7 -2.29 -10.30 7.05
CA VAL A 7 -2.10 -11.77 7.08
C VAL A 7 -2.52 -12.37 8.42
N GLU A 8 -2.11 -11.77 9.54
CA GLU A 8 -2.55 -12.19 10.88
C GLU A 8 -4.07 -12.02 11.09
N GLY A 9 -4.67 -10.98 10.50
CA GLY A 9 -6.12 -10.75 10.52
C GLY A 9 -6.87 -11.84 9.76
N MET A 10 -6.43 -12.17 8.55
CA MET A 10 -7.01 -13.23 7.72
C MET A 10 -6.87 -14.61 8.37
N ALA A 11 -5.73 -14.88 9.03
CA ALA A 11 -5.51 -16.13 9.75
C ALA A 11 -6.45 -16.29 10.96
N ARG A 12 -6.82 -15.19 11.64
CA ARG A 12 -7.75 -15.20 12.77
C ARG A 12 -9.22 -15.25 12.34
N GLN A 13 -9.55 -14.68 11.19
CA GLN A 13 -10.91 -14.68 10.63
C GLN A 13 -10.87 -14.99 9.13
N PRO A 14 -10.90 -16.28 8.73
CA PRO A 14 -10.82 -16.67 7.34
C PRO A 14 -12.05 -16.26 6.52
N GLU A 15 -13.24 -16.18 7.12
CA GLU A 15 -14.46 -15.75 6.45
C GLU A 15 -14.41 -14.28 6.01
N ALA A 16 -13.62 -13.46 6.73
CA ALA A 16 -13.41 -12.06 6.41
C ALA A 16 -12.18 -11.83 5.49
N ALA A 17 -11.50 -12.89 5.05
CA ALA A 17 -10.19 -12.75 4.40
C ALA A 17 -10.24 -11.91 3.12
N GLY A 18 -11.27 -12.07 2.29
CA GLY A 18 -11.47 -11.26 1.10
C GLY A 18 -11.58 -9.76 1.42
N THR A 19 -12.42 -9.41 2.40
CA THR A 19 -12.60 -8.02 2.84
C THR A 19 -11.30 -7.42 3.42
N ILE A 20 -10.58 -8.18 4.25
CA ILE A 20 -9.30 -7.76 4.83
C ILE A 20 -8.26 -7.52 3.73
N GLN A 21 -8.17 -8.42 2.75
CA GLN A 21 -7.27 -8.28 1.61
C GLN A 21 -7.62 -7.04 0.78
N THR A 22 -8.89 -6.81 0.45
CA THR A 22 -9.32 -5.63 -0.31
C THR A 22 -8.95 -4.35 0.42
N ALA A 23 -9.22 -4.25 1.72
CA ALA A 23 -8.85 -3.09 2.53
C ALA A 23 -7.33 -2.88 2.57
N ALA A 24 -6.55 -3.96 2.70
CA ALA A 24 -5.09 -3.91 2.69
C ALA A 24 -4.52 -3.42 1.35
N LEU A 25 -5.10 -3.85 0.22
CA LEU A 25 -4.71 -3.41 -1.12
C LEU A 25 -5.03 -1.94 -1.35
N ILE A 26 -6.21 -1.47 -0.92
CA ILE A 26 -6.57 -0.04 -1.00
C ILE A 26 -5.55 0.80 -0.21
N LEU A 27 -5.22 0.37 1.02
CA LEU A 27 -4.25 1.08 1.84
C LEU A 27 -2.85 1.07 1.22
N ALA A 28 -2.42 -0.07 0.65
CA ALA A 28 -1.15 -0.17 -0.06
C ALA A 28 -1.10 0.77 -1.27
N ALA A 29 -2.17 0.82 -2.07
CA ALA A 29 -2.27 1.70 -3.23
C ALA A 29 -2.23 3.19 -2.87
N LEU A 30 -2.80 3.59 -1.72
CA LEU A 30 -2.70 4.98 -1.24
C LEU A 30 -1.26 5.36 -0.89
N ILE A 31 -0.52 4.46 -0.22
CA ILE A 31 0.89 4.69 0.14
C ILE A 31 1.76 4.71 -1.12
N GLU A 32 1.56 3.74 -2.01
CA GLU A 32 2.29 3.64 -3.26
C GLU A 32 2.03 4.86 -4.16
N GLY A 33 0.79 5.34 -4.23
CA GLY A 33 0.43 6.55 -4.98
C GLY A 33 1.21 7.79 -4.51
N VAL A 34 1.32 8.00 -3.20
CA VAL A 34 2.11 9.12 -2.64
C VAL A 34 3.59 8.93 -2.90
N ALA A 35 4.12 7.71 -2.74
CA ALA A 35 5.52 7.40 -2.97
C ALA A 35 5.91 7.61 -4.44
N LEU A 36 5.10 7.12 -5.38
CA LEU A 36 5.31 7.31 -6.82
C LEU A 36 5.21 8.79 -7.21
N PHE A 37 4.26 9.53 -6.64
CA PHE A 37 4.16 10.97 -6.89
C PHE A 37 5.42 11.72 -6.42
N GLY A 38 5.90 11.40 -5.21
CA GLY A 38 7.17 11.92 -4.71
C GLY A 38 8.36 11.57 -5.59
N ALA A 39 8.44 10.33 -6.07
CA ALA A 39 9.49 9.88 -6.98
C ALA A 39 9.46 10.64 -8.32
N VAL A 40 8.28 10.86 -8.90
CA VAL A 40 8.11 11.66 -10.11
C VAL A 40 8.62 13.09 -9.89
N ILE A 41 8.24 13.73 -8.78
CA ILE A 41 8.73 15.08 -8.45
C ILE A 41 10.26 15.08 -8.32
N ALA A 42 10.82 14.09 -7.61
CA ALA A 42 12.26 13.98 -7.44
C ALA A 42 13.00 13.85 -8.78
N PHE A 43 12.49 13.03 -9.71
CA PHE A 43 13.07 12.92 -11.05
C PHE A 43 12.92 14.19 -11.88
N LEU A 44 11.79 14.90 -11.77
CA LEU A 44 11.59 16.19 -12.43
C LEU A 44 12.58 17.25 -11.91
N ILE A 45 12.89 17.24 -10.62
CA ILE A 45 13.91 18.12 -10.03
C ILE A 45 15.30 17.70 -10.50
N GLN A 46 15.62 16.41 -10.48
CA GLN A 46 16.92 15.90 -10.93
C GLN A 46 17.21 16.26 -12.39
N GLY A 47 16.22 16.16 -13.29
CA GLY A 47 16.41 16.48 -14.71
C GLY A 47 16.55 17.99 -15.00
N LYS A 48 16.33 18.86 -14.01
CA LYS A 48 16.42 20.31 -14.14
C LYS A 48 17.81 20.87 -13.78
N TYR A 49 18.64 20.08 -13.09
CA TYR A 49 19.99 20.46 -12.62
C TYR A 49 21.03 19.43 -13.06
#